data_AF-A0A290Q979-F1
#
_entry.id   AF-A0A290Q979-F1
#
_cell.length_a   1.000
_cell.length_b   1.000
_cell.length_c   1.000
_cell.angle_alpha   90.00
_cell.angle_beta   90.00
_cell.angle_gamma   90.00
#
_symmetry.space_group_name_H-M   'P 1'
#
loop_
_entity.id
_entity.type
_entity.pdbx_description
1 polymer ?
#
loop_
_entity_poly.entity_id
_entity_poly.type
_entity_poly.pdbx_seq_one_letter_code
_entity_poly.pdbx_strand_id
1 'polypeptide(L)'
;MQRTPLTSADNINKFSHERSPENVPTVCVRSINIHDDLPDCAGCGRCCHLVVELRPGDLVPEELVVTHDGARCMDQHSDGACVALHPVTRLCTIYETRPQTCRDFNRGESLCRQILGRPSLVG
;
A
#
# COMPACT_ATOMS: atom_id res chain seq x y z
N MET A 1 2.69 27.20 -56.44
CA MET A 1 1.64 28.17 -56.08
C MET A 1 0.30 27.66 -56.59
N GLN A 2 -0.67 27.47 -55.68
CA GLN A 2 -2.15 27.56 -55.85
C GLN A 2 -2.83 26.50 -56.77
N ARG A 3 -3.54 25.50 -56.20
CA ARG A 3 -5.00 25.41 -55.87
C ARG A 3 -5.87 25.42 -57.15
N THR A 4 -6.68 24.39 -57.48
CA THR A 4 -8.02 23.97 -56.96
C THR A 4 -8.62 22.89 -57.93
N PRO A 5 -9.85 22.33 -57.78
CA PRO A 5 -10.67 21.96 -56.62
C PRO A 5 -11.19 20.49 -56.68
N LEU A 6 -11.93 20.11 -55.63
CA LEU A 6 -12.69 18.88 -55.42
C LEU A 6 -13.86 18.67 -56.40
N THR A 7 -14.09 17.40 -56.80
CA THR A 7 -15.42 16.81 -57.11
C THR A 7 -15.37 15.34 -56.64
N SER A 8 -16.09 14.96 -55.58
CA SER A 8 -17.40 14.24 -55.62
C SER A 8 -17.29 12.86 -56.31
N ALA A 9 -17.73 11.72 -55.78
CA ALA A 9 -18.57 11.36 -54.64
C ALA A 9 -18.36 9.85 -54.34
N ASP A 10 -19.04 9.37 -53.30
CA ASP A 10 -19.43 7.97 -53.06
C ASP A 10 -18.34 6.96 -52.64
N ASN A 11 -18.15 6.81 -51.32
CA ASN A 11 -18.53 5.54 -50.74
C ASN A 11 -18.88 5.63 -49.25
N ILE A 12 -20.11 5.23 -48.97
CA ILE A 12 -20.75 5.14 -47.67
C ILE A 12 -20.11 3.95 -46.96
N ASN A 13 -19.36 4.19 -45.86
CA ASN A 13 -19.13 3.12 -44.89
C ASN A 13 -19.79 3.49 -43.56
N LYS A 14 -21.07 3.14 -43.50
CA LYS A 14 -21.89 3.07 -42.31
C LYS A 14 -21.41 1.87 -41.50
N PHE A 15 -20.39 2.06 -40.66
CA PHE A 15 -20.03 1.07 -39.64
C PHE A 15 -20.51 1.59 -38.29
N SER A 16 -21.83 1.46 -38.09
CA SER A 16 -22.39 1.37 -36.75
C SER A 16 -21.82 0.09 -36.13
N HIS A 17 -20.80 0.23 -35.28
CA HIS A 17 -20.58 -0.73 -34.22
C HIS A 17 -20.82 0.00 -32.92
N GLU A 18 -22.08 -0.08 -32.51
CA GLU A 18 -22.49 -0.02 -31.12
C GLU A 18 -21.53 -0.95 -30.34
N ARG A 19 -20.60 -0.37 -29.57
CA ARG A 19 -19.80 -1.16 -28.63
C ARG A 19 -20.73 -1.58 -27.51
N SER A 20 -21.29 -2.78 -27.64
CA SER A 20 -21.96 -3.46 -26.54
C SER A 20 -21.02 -3.55 -25.32
N PRO A 21 -21.49 -3.26 -24.10
CA PRO A 21 -20.68 -3.31 -22.88
C PRO A 21 -20.42 -4.73 -22.34
N GLU A 22 -20.76 -5.80 -23.05
CA GLU A 22 -20.69 -7.17 -22.53
C GLU A 22 -19.63 -8.05 -23.20
N ASN A 23 -18.35 -7.68 -23.09
CA ASN A 23 -17.29 -8.67 -23.28
C ASN A 23 -16.00 -8.31 -22.53
N VAL A 24 -16.11 -8.24 -21.20
CA VAL A 24 -14.93 -8.40 -20.35
C VAL A 24 -14.71 -9.91 -20.23
N PRO A 25 -13.57 -10.47 -20.67
CA PRO A 25 -13.29 -11.87 -20.42
C PRO A 25 -13.33 -12.10 -18.91
N THR A 26 -14.15 -13.05 -18.46
CA THR A 26 -14.23 -13.48 -17.05
C THR A 26 -12.89 -14.11 -16.66
N VAL A 27 -11.89 -13.28 -16.43
CA VAL A 27 -10.75 -13.62 -15.61
C VAL A 27 -11.32 -13.87 -14.22
N CYS A 28 -10.99 -15.01 -13.62
CA CYS A 28 -11.20 -15.26 -12.21
C CYS A 28 -10.43 -14.17 -11.45
N VAL A 29 -11.03 -13.01 -11.23
CA VAL A 29 -10.51 -11.98 -10.33
C VAL A 29 -10.52 -12.63 -8.95
N ARG A 30 -9.38 -13.24 -8.59
CA ARG A 30 -9.05 -13.48 -7.20
C ARG A 30 -9.29 -12.14 -6.51
N SER A 31 -10.17 -12.12 -5.51
CA SER A 31 -10.36 -10.96 -4.64
C SER A 31 -9.01 -10.58 -4.06
N ILE A 32 -8.31 -9.69 -4.75
CA ILE A 32 -7.17 -8.98 -4.22
C ILE A 32 -7.77 -8.03 -3.19
N ASN A 33 -7.30 -8.13 -1.94
CA ASN A 33 -7.65 -7.20 -0.86
C ASN A 33 -7.06 -5.83 -1.22
N ILE A 34 -7.71 -5.16 -2.18
CA ILE A 34 -7.32 -3.86 -2.65
C ILE A 34 -8.08 -2.85 -1.80
N HIS A 35 -7.34 -2.25 -0.88
CA HIS A 35 -7.79 -1.08 -0.15
C HIS A 35 -7.39 0.18 -0.93
N ASP A 36 -8.16 0.51 -1.97
CA ASP A 36 -7.94 1.71 -2.82
C ASP A 36 -8.06 3.02 -2.04
N ASP A 37 -8.75 2.99 -0.90
CA ASP A 37 -8.94 4.14 0.00
C ASP A 37 -7.73 4.40 0.92
N LEU A 38 -6.72 3.53 0.90
CA LEU A 38 -5.55 3.57 1.78
C LEU A 38 -4.26 3.77 0.99
N PRO A 39 -3.29 4.54 1.52
CA PRO A 39 -1.97 4.63 0.91
C PRO A 39 -1.27 3.27 0.90
N ASP A 40 -0.29 3.13 0.01
CA ASP A 40 0.62 1.97 0.03
C ASP A 40 1.45 1.97 1.32
N CYS A 41 1.83 0.77 1.79
CA CYS A 41 2.75 0.66 2.92
C CYS A 41 4.09 1.36 2.64
N ALA A 42 4.55 1.29 1.38
CA ALA A 42 5.69 2.08 0.92
C ALA A 42 5.32 3.56 0.89
N GLY A 43 6.03 4.39 1.66
CA GLY A 43 5.74 5.82 1.80
C GLY A 43 4.79 6.19 2.95
N CYS A 44 3.96 5.27 3.44
CA CYS A 44 3.05 5.55 4.56
C CYS A 44 3.76 5.52 5.93
N GLY A 45 4.41 4.40 6.28
CA GLY A 45 5.17 4.24 7.52
C GLY A 45 4.38 4.39 8.83
N ARG A 46 3.05 4.53 8.81
CA ARG A 46 2.26 4.87 10.02
C ARG A 46 2.31 3.79 11.10
N CYS A 47 2.39 2.52 10.72
CA CYS A 47 2.53 1.41 11.67
C CYS A 47 3.86 1.44 12.44
N CYS A 48 4.89 2.09 11.90
CA CYS A 48 6.18 2.24 12.57
C CYS A 48 6.15 3.25 13.73
N HIS A 49 5.02 3.90 14.01
CA HIS A 49 4.83 4.74 15.20
C HIS A 49 4.15 3.99 16.36
N LEU A 50 3.90 2.68 16.20
CA LEU A 50 3.41 1.82 17.27
C LEU A 50 4.59 1.29 18.09
N VAL A 51 4.35 1.03 19.38
CA VAL A 51 5.28 0.27 20.22
C VAL A 51 5.27 -1.18 19.74
N VAL A 52 6.45 -1.73 19.46
CA VAL A 52 6.61 -3.09 18.94
C VAL A 52 7.41 -3.90 19.93
N GLU A 53 6.74 -4.77 20.66
CA GLU A 53 7.38 -5.81 21.47
C GLU A 53 7.95 -6.90 20.55
N LEU A 54 9.20 -7.31 20.83
CA LEU A 54 9.92 -8.37 20.13
C LEU A 54 9.49 -9.73 20.65
N ARG A 55 9.28 -10.67 19.72
CA ARG A 55 8.97 -12.06 20.07
C ARG A 55 10.26 -12.86 20.27
N PRO A 56 10.20 -13.96 21.05
CA PRO A 56 11.29 -14.91 21.11
C PRO A 56 11.68 -15.38 19.69
N GLY A 57 12.95 -15.23 19.34
CA GLY A 57 13.49 -15.61 18.02
C GLY A 57 13.57 -14.50 16.98
N ASP A 58 13.08 -13.29 17.26
CA ASP A 58 13.31 -12.14 16.37
C ASP A 58 14.81 -11.77 16.33
N LEU A 59 15.35 -11.60 15.12
CA LEU A 59 16.77 -11.34 14.85
C LEU A 59 17.02 -9.84 14.58
N VAL A 60 16.69 -9.01 15.57
CA VAL A 60 16.89 -7.55 15.50
C VAL A 60 18.23 -7.17 16.14
N PRO A 61 19.05 -6.30 15.51
CA PRO A 61 20.28 -5.77 16.13
C PRO A 61 20.01 -5.08 17.47
N GLU A 62 20.81 -5.36 18.49
CA GLU A 62 20.56 -4.88 19.86
C GLU A 62 20.60 -3.35 19.99
N GLU A 63 21.33 -2.65 19.11
CA GLU A 63 21.36 -1.18 19.07
C GLU A 63 20.02 -0.55 18.65
N LEU A 64 19.07 -1.34 18.13
CA LEU A 64 17.73 -0.90 17.76
C LEU A 64 16.67 -1.30 18.81
N VAL A 65 17.09 -1.85 19.94
CA VAL A 65 16.23 -2.48 20.94
C VAL A 65 16.36 -1.76 22.29
N VAL A 66 15.23 -1.56 22.94
CA VAL A 66 15.14 -1.04 24.30
C VAL A 66 14.36 -2.01 25.19
N THR A 67 14.68 -2.05 26.48
CA THR A 67 13.90 -2.81 27.46
C THR A 67 12.88 -1.88 28.11
N HIS A 68 11.60 -2.24 28.03
CA HIS A 68 10.49 -1.53 28.67
C HIS A 68 9.71 -2.51 29.54
N ASP A 69 9.64 -2.25 30.86
CA ASP A 69 8.96 -3.11 31.84
C ASP A 69 9.33 -4.60 31.75
N GLY A 70 10.60 -4.89 31.45
CA GLY A 70 11.13 -6.24 31.32
C GLY A 70 10.86 -6.91 29.96
N ALA A 71 10.12 -6.26 29.07
CA ALA A 71 9.93 -6.69 27.68
C ALA A 71 10.95 -6.02 26.75
N ARG A 72 11.39 -6.75 25.71
CA ARG A 72 12.25 -6.19 24.65
C ARG A 72 11.38 -5.56 23.59
N CYS A 73 11.63 -4.30 23.25
CA CYS A 73 10.86 -3.55 22.26
C CYS A 73 11.79 -2.90 21.23
N MET A 74 11.27 -2.65 20.03
CA MET A 74 11.93 -1.73 19.10
C MET A 74 12.04 -0.34 19.73
N ASP A 75 13.22 0.25 19.68
CA ASP A 75 13.44 1.60 20.16
C ASP A 75 12.73 2.63 19.28
N GLN A 76 12.49 3.83 19.82
CA GLN A 76 11.82 4.92 19.14
C GLN A 76 12.63 6.22 19.23
N HIS A 77 12.62 6.98 18.14
CA HIS A 77 13.06 8.37 18.14
C HIS A 77 12.13 9.24 19.01
N SER A 78 12.57 10.46 19.30
CA SER A 78 11.80 11.41 20.12
C SER A 78 10.43 11.80 19.55
N ASP A 79 10.20 11.58 18.26
CA ASP A 79 8.91 11.79 17.60
C ASP A 79 7.99 10.54 17.61
N GLY A 80 8.41 9.48 18.31
CA GLY A 80 7.71 8.21 18.44
C GLY A 80 7.85 7.30 17.21
N ALA A 81 8.65 7.65 16.21
CA ALA A 81 8.95 6.76 15.10
C ALA A 81 9.92 5.65 15.56
N CYS A 82 9.66 4.41 15.17
CA CYS A 82 10.60 3.31 15.31
C CYS A 82 11.95 3.68 14.68
N VAL A 83 13.05 3.36 15.36
CA VAL A 83 14.42 3.66 14.90
C VAL A 83 14.79 3.02 13.55
N ALA A 84 14.04 1.99 13.14
CA ALA A 84 14.19 1.35 11.84
C ALA A 84 13.42 2.05 10.70
N LEU A 85 12.66 3.12 10.97
CA LEU A 85 11.92 3.85 9.95
C LEU A 85 12.84 4.84 9.23
N HIS A 86 13.02 4.67 7.93
CA HIS A 86 13.77 5.64 7.14
C HIS A 86 13.00 6.98 7.05
N PRO A 87 13.61 8.13 7.38
CA PRO A 87 12.91 9.41 7.53
C PRO A 87 12.29 9.94 6.23
N VAL A 88 12.95 9.71 5.09
CA VAL A 88 12.48 10.15 3.76
C VAL A 88 11.56 9.13 3.09
N THR A 89 12.05 7.91 2.83
CA THR A 89 11.29 6.88 2.09
C THR A 89 10.15 6.26 2.88
N ARG A 90 10.14 6.44 4.22
CA ARG A 90 9.20 5.79 5.15
C ARG A 90 9.19 4.26 5.04
N LEU A 91 10.28 3.67 4.56
CA LEU A 91 10.48 2.22 4.52
C LEU A 91 11.29 1.76 5.73
N CYS A 92 11.08 0.51 6.12
CA CYS A 92 11.87 -0.13 7.17
C CYS A 92 13.27 -0.45 6.65
N THR A 93 14.31 0.00 7.35
CA THR A 93 15.72 -0.24 6.99
C THR A 93 16.15 -1.68 7.25
N ILE A 94 15.46 -2.41 8.13
CA ILE A 94 15.68 -3.83 8.45
C ILE A 94 14.59 -4.75 7.86
N TYR A 95 14.11 -4.44 6.64
CA TYR A 95 12.96 -5.14 6.03
C TYR A 95 13.07 -6.68 6.08
N GLU A 96 14.26 -7.21 5.79
CA GLU A 96 14.54 -8.65 5.73
C GLU A 96 14.46 -9.32 7.10
N THR A 97 14.87 -8.64 8.17
CA THR A 97 14.91 -9.15 9.54
C THR A 97 13.82 -8.54 10.43
N ARG A 98 12.76 -7.98 9.84
CA ARG A 98 11.64 -7.41 10.58
C ARG A 98 11.12 -8.38 11.64
N PRO A 99 10.86 -7.87 12.85
CA PRO A 99 10.26 -8.67 13.91
C PRO A 99 8.89 -9.18 13.48
N GLN A 100 8.50 -10.35 13.97
CA GLN A 100 7.25 -11.00 13.58
C GLN A 100 6.01 -10.12 13.84
N THR A 101 6.01 -9.34 14.93
CA THR A 101 4.95 -8.37 15.22
C THR A 101 4.73 -7.37 14.07
N CYS A 102 5.79 -6.94 13.36
CA CYS A 102 5.67 -6.08 12.19
C CYS A 102 5.19 -6.83 10.93
N ARG A 103 5.44 -8.14 10.83
CA ARG A 103 5.03 -8.97 9.70
C ARG A 103 3.55 -9.33 9.76
N ASP A 104 3.06 -9.55 10.98
CA ASP A 104 1.64 -9.85 11.26
C ASP A 104 0.73 -8.62 11.11
N PHE A 105 1.31 -7.42 10.97
CA PHE A 105 0.54 -6.21 10.74
C PHE A 105 -0.13 -6.25 9.35
N ASN A 106 -1.46 -6.36 9.36
CA ASN A 106 -2.26 -6.43 8.13
C ASN A 106 -2.72 -5.05 7.67
N ARG A 107 -2.30 -4.64 6.47
CA ARG A 107 -2.80 -3.43 5.81
C ARG A 107 -4.30 -3.54 5.59
N GLY A 108 -5.03 -2.49 5.96
CA GLY A 108 -6.47 -2.35 5.75
C GLY A 108 -7.37 -3.02 6.77
N GLU A 109 -6.80 -3.75 7.73
CA GLU A 109 -7.51 -4.21 8.91
C GLU A 109 -7.79 -3.08 9.90
N SER A 110 -8.57 -3.37 10.93
CA SER A 110 -9.04 -2.42 11.94
C SER A 110 -7.93 -1.52 12.50
N LEU A 111 -6.80 -2.11 12.94
CA LEU A 111 -5.68 -1.35 13.49
C LEU A 111 -5.03 -0.43 12.45
N CYS A 112 -4.87 -0.90 11.21
CA CYS A 112 -4.31 -0.08 10.13
C CYS A 112 -5.21 1.13 9.83
N ARG A 113 -6.51 0.93 9.76
CA ARG A 113 -7.48 2.00 9.55
C ARG A 113 -7.52 2.98 10.72
N GLN A 114 -7.50 2.47 11.94
CA GLN A 114 -7.49 3.28 13.16
C GLN A 114 -6.29 4.23 13.20
N ILE A 115 -5.06 3.75 12.97
CA ILE A 115 -3.85 4.60 13.01
C ILE A 115 -3.77 5.61 11.85
N LEU A 116 -4.52 5.34 10.77
CA LEU A 116 -4.71 6.24 9.64
C LEU A 116 -5.88 7.22 9.82
N GLY A 117 -6.69 7.06 10.88
CA GLY A 117 -7.91 7.85 11.07
C GLY A 117 -8.98 7.56 10.00
N ARG A 118 -9.05 6.31 9.53
CA ARG A 118 -10.02 5.82 8.54
C ARG A 118 -11.07 4.95 9.23
N PRO A 119 -12.35 5.01 8.81
CA PRO A 119 -13.37 4.10 9.33
C PRO A 119 -13.10 2.67 8.88
N SER A 120 -13.41 1.70 9.75
CA SER A 120 -13.46 0.28 9.40
C SER A 120 -14.60 0.04 8.41
N LEU A 121 -14.34 -0.68 7.31
CA LEU A 121 -15.36 -1.00 6.29
C LEU A 121 -16.31 -2.13 6.72
N VAL A 122 -16.42 -2.39 8.03
CA VAL A 122 -17.32 -3.41 8.56
C VAL A 122 -18.72 -2.81 8.57
N GLY A 123 -19.50 -3.14 7.54
CA GLY A 123 -20.91 -2.81 7.37
C GLY A 123 -21.62 -3.95 6.68
#